data_AF-A0A4R9J7F8-F1
#
_entry.id   AF-A0A4R9J7F8-F1
#
_cell.length_a   1.000
_cell.length_b   1.000
_cell.length_c   1.000
_cell.angle_alpha   90.00
_cell.angle_beta   90.00
_cell.angle_gamma   90.00
#
_symmetry.space_group_name_H-M   'P 1'
#
loop_
_entity.id
_entity.type
_entity.pdbx_description
1 polymer ?
#
loop_
_entity_poly.entity_id
_entity_poly.type
_entity_poly.pdbx_seq_one_letter_code
_entity_poly.pdbx_strand_id
1 'polypeptide(L)'
;MDQQPSLNLSVWDADREKEFIKISEDLGISDPVSARIIGEQGQEFRLELVSIKEEGTGTLTGALRFNADSSLDLPVAGDWVLVTKLSGEEYLIHKVLPRRSLLVRKTKGETLKPDPICANMDRIFLLHGLDGDFQPRRLERTLIQIWESKATPVVVLTKKDLYSDREEELREKIEIVRKSCPGVEVFSVSNHKQEGLEELEMFWKDGSTSAFIGSSGVGKSSLLNLLIGEKIRSVNEVRESDSKGRHTTTNRWMFRLDSGAWILDTPGMREIQLWSDGSGLEETFPEIFEAASDCRFQDCSHISEPDCGVKFAINLGKISEERFKSYLKLKRELERTANLSAPNSVEFREQKAKWKSIHKEQKRMQQQRDRERYR
;
A
#
# COMPACT_ATOMS: atom_id res chain seq x y z
N MET A 1 -16.37 18.52 5.91
CA MET A 1 -16.58 17.07 5.74
C MET A 1 -15.53 16.39 6.57
N ASP A 2 -15.99 15.58 7.52
CA ASP A 2 -15.24 15.12 8.69
C ASP A 2 -13.81 14.69 8.39
N GLN A 3 -12.85 15.38 9.02
CA GLN A 3 -11.48 14.89 9.14
C GLN A 3 -11.55 13.58 9.94
N GLN A 4 -11.58 12.43 9.26
CA GLN A 4 -11.32 11.17 9.95
C GLN A 4 -9.97 11.33 10.67
N PRO A 5 -9.93 11.22 12.01
CA PRO A 5 -8.69 11.36 12.75
C PRO A 5 -7.70 10.35 12.18
N SER A 6 -6.55 10.83 11.70
CA SER A 6 -5.54 9.99 11.07
C SER A 6 -5.34 8.74 11.92
N LEU A 7 -5.76 7.59 11.39
CA LEU A 7 -5.44 6.30 11.97
C LEU A 7 -3.93 6.18 11.81
N ASN A 8 -3.20 6.51 12.86
CA ASN A 8 -1.79 6.18 12.96
C ASN A 8 -1.73 4.65 13.11
N LEU A 9 -1.75 3.96 11.98
CA LEU A 9 -1.58 2.52 11.85
C LEU A 9 -0.13 2.14 12.16
N SER A 10 0.80 3.02 11.87
CA SER A 10 2.23 2.74 11.94
C SER A 10 2.89 3.01 13.27
N VAL A 11 2.33 3.90 14.09
CA VAL A 11 2.96 4.34 15.35
C VAL A 11 3.07 3.19 16.34
N TRP A 12 4.19 3.16 17.07
CA TRP A 12 4.32 2.34 18.27
C TRP A 12 3.51 2.96 19.41
N ASP A 13 2.29 2.47 19.61
CA ASP A 13 1.36 2.92 20.64
C ASP A 13 1.23 1.92 21.81
N ALA A 14 0.43 2.27 22.81
CA ALA A 14 0.21 1.41 23.97
C ALA A 14 -0.40 0.04 23.60
N ASP A 15 -1.18 -0.02 22.52
CA ASP A 15 -1.77 -1.28 22.05
C ASP A 15 -0.69 -2.17 21.40
N ARG A 16 0.22 -1.58 20.63
CA ARG A 16 1.41 -2.28 20.12
C ARG A 16 2.29 -2.81 21.24
N GLU A 17 2.51 -2.03 22.29
CA GLU A 17 3.30 -2.46 23.45
C GLU A 17 2.65 -3.67 24.13
N LYS A 18 1.32 -3.66 24.32
CA LYS A 18 0.59 -4.81 24.89
C LYS A 18 0.67 -6.04 23.98
N GLU A 19 0.51 -5.87 22.66
CA GLU A 19 0.68 -6.96 21.69
C GLU A 19 2.09 -7.56 21.77
N PHE A 20 3.11 -6.70 21.86
CA PHE A 20 4.51 -7.09 21.97
C PHE A 20 4.78 -7.92 23.24
N ILE A 21 4.39 -7.40 24.41
CA ILE A 21 4.58 -8.08 25.69
C ILE A 21 3.92 -9.45 25.68
N LYS A 22 2.64 -9.50 25.26
CA LYS A 22 1.90 -10.76 25.19
C LYS A 22 2.58 -11.79 24.29
N ILE A 23 3.00 -11.38 23.09
CA ILE A 23 3.68 -12.29 22.15
C ILE A 23 5.02 -12.75 22.72
N SER A 24 5.74 -11.88 23.43
CA SER A 24 6.99 -12.26 24.07
C SER A 24 6.81 -13.29 25.17
N GLU A 25 5.78 -13.13 26.02
CA GLU A 25 5.41 -14.07 27.06
C GLU A 25 4.98 -15.42 26.48
N ASP A 26 4.11 -15.41 25.46
CA ASP A 26 3.62 -16.61 24.78
C ASP A 26 4.76 -17.42 24.13
N LEU A 27 5.81 -16.75 23.65
CA LEU A 27 6.99 -17.38 23.06
C LEU A 27 8.08 -17.73 24.08
N GLY A 28 7.98 -17.27 25.33
CA GLY A 28 8.97 -17.51 26.38
C GLY A 28 10.35 -16.91 26.06
N ILE A 29 10.40 -15.79 25.33
CA ILE A 29 11.65 -15.16 24.91
C ILE A 29 12.21 -14.28 26.03
N SER A 30 13.46 -14.51 26.42
CA SER A 30 14.19 -13.67 27.38
C SER A 30 14.77 -12.43 26.69
N ASP A 31 14.71 -11.28 27.38
CA ASP A 31 15.24 -9.98 26.92
C ASP A 31 14.78 -9.57 25.50
N PRO A 32 13.45 -9.59 25.25
CA PRO A 32 12.90 -9.19 23.96
C PRO A 32 13.12 -7.70 23.71
N VAL A 33 13.42 -7.34 22.48
CA VAL A 33 13.50 -5.95 22.03
C VAL A 33 12.52 -5.76 20.87
N SER A 34 11.77 -4.67 20.90
CA SER A 34 10.90 -4.26 19.81
C SER A 34 11.69 -3.48 18.76
N ALA A 35 11.53 -3.85 17.50
CA ALA A 35 12.21 -3.20 16.40
C ALA A 35 11.29 -3.04 15.19
N ARG A 36 11.61 -2.06 14.34
CA ARG A 36 10.98 -1.83 13.04
C ARG A 36 11.88 -2.31 11.92
N ILE A 37 11.33 -3.02 10.94
CA ILE A 37 12.03 -3.31 9.69
C ILE A 37 12.05 -2.04 8.85
N ILE A 38 13.20 -1.41 8.70
CA ILE A 38 13.40 -0.19 7.89
C ILE A 38 14.06 -0.47 6.54
N GLY A 39 14.54 -1.70 6.32
CA GLY A 39 15.07 -2.10 5.01
C GLY A 39 15.22 -3.60 4.83
N GLU A 40 15.29 -4.02 3.58
CA GLU A 40 15.47 -5.42 3.18
C GLU A 40 16.58 -5.52 2.12
N GLN A 41 17.57 -6.38 2.39
CA GLN A 41 18.66 -6.69 1.47
C GLN A 41 18.95 -8.20 1.49
N GLY A 42 18.32 -8.94 0.58
CA GLY A 42 18.54 -10.39 0.48
C GLY A 42 17.94 -11.16 1.66
N GLN A 43 18.77 -11.71 2.53
CA GLN A 43 18.33 -12.41 3.76
C GLN A 43 18.55 -11.58 5.04
N GLU A 44 19.11 -10.38 4.90
CA GLU A 44 19.36 -9.46 6.01
C GLU A 44 18.33 -8.33 5.99
N PHE A 45 17.87 -7.97 7.17
CA PHE A 45 16.94 -6.88 7.40
C PHE A 45 17.65 -5.75 8.13
N ARG A 46 17.35 -4.51 7.78
CA ARG A 46 17.74 -3.37 8.60
C ARG A 46 16.64 -3.04 9.59
N LEU A 47 17.05 -2.75 10.81
CA LEU A 47 16.17 -2.54 11.95
C LEU A 47 16.38 -1.14 12.53
N GLU A 48 15.32 -0.50 13.01
CA GLU A 48 15.39 0.59 14.00
C GLU A 48 14.77 0.08 15.31
N LEU A 49 15.51 0.14 16.41
CA LEU A 49 15.02 -0.27 17.73
C LEU A 49 14.08 0.80 18.30
N VAL A 50 12.91 0.39 18.81
CA VAL A 50 11.89 1.33 19.31
C VAL A 50 12.39 2.15 20.51
N SER A 51 13.04 1.48 21.46
CA SER A 51 13.38 2.06 22.76
C SER A 51 14.49 3.12 22.68
N ILE A 52 15.50 2.88 21.83
CA ILE A 52 16.72 3.70 21.77
C ILE A 52 16.93 4.39 20.42
N LYS A 53 16.09 4.10 19.41
CA LYS A 53 16.18 4.66 18.04
C LYS A 53 17.54 4.45 17.37
N GLU A 54 18.23 3.37 17.73
CA GLU A 54 19.47 2.94 17.07
C GLU A 54 19.16 1.96 15.94
N GLU A 55 19.99 1.98 14.91
CA GLU A 55 19.90 1.04 13.81
C GLU A 55 20.66 -0.27 14.12
N GLY A 56 20.23 -1.34 13.48
CA GLY A 56 20.93 -2.63 13.54
C GLY A 56 20.58 -3.52 12.36
N THR A 57 21.17 -4.71 12.33
CA THR A 57 20.88 -5.73 11.34
C THR A 57 20.13 -6.90 11.98
N GLY A 58 19.17 -7.45 11.24
CA GLY A 58 18.31 -8.53 11.68
C GLY A 58 18.43 -9.74 10.76
N THR A 59 18.55 -10.92 11.34
CA THR A 59 18.46 -12.19 10.62
C THR A 59 17.31 -13.02 11.16
N LEU A 60 16.63 -13.78 10.29
CA LEU A 60 15.50 -14.61 10.72
C LEU A 60 16.00 -15.79 11.55
N THR A 61 15.31 -16.08 12.65
CA THR A 61 15.50 -17.36 13.33
C THR A 61 15.14 -18.54 12.43
N GLY A 62 15.76 -19.70 12.68
CA GLY A 62 15.42 -20.94 11.97
C GLY A 62 13.92 -21.26 12.10
N ALA A 63 13.35 -21.11 13.30
CA ALA A 63 11.94 -21.33 13.54
C ALA A 63 11.04 -20.45 12.66
N LEU A 64 11.31 -19.14 12.57
CA LEU A 64 10.53 -18.24 11.71
C LEU A 64 10.69 -18.60 10.23
N ARG A 65 11.90 -18.95 9.80
CA ARG A 65 12.18 -19.30 8.40
C ARG A 65 11.54 -20.62 7.97
N PHE A 66 11.58 -21.65 8.83
CA PHE A 66 11.05 -22.98 8.51
C PHE A 66 9.54 -23.10 8.70
N ASN A 67 8.94 -22.30 9.60
CA ASN A 67 7.49 -22.28 9.83
C ASN A 67 6.75 -21.28 8.91
N ALA A 68 7.44 -20.59 8.01
CA ALA A 68 6.81 -19.69 7.05
C ALA A 68 6.24 -20.48 5.87
N ASP A 69 4.92 -20.68 5.86
CA ASP A 69 4.19 -21.33 4.75
C ASP A 69 4.07 -20.41 3.52
N SER A 70 4.22 -19.10 3.73
CA SER A 70 4.04 -18.09 2.69
C SER A 70 5.01 -16.93 2.87
N SER A 71 5.32 -16.24 1.78
CA SER A 71 5.98 -14.92 1.82
C SER A 71 5.20 -13.92 2.68
N LEU A 72 3.89 -14.12 2.87
CA LEU A 72 3.07 -13.33 3.78
C LEU A 72 3.49 -13.45 5.25
N ASP A 73 4.22 -14.49 5.66
CA ASP A 73 4.70 -14.67 7.05
C ASP A 73 6.04 -13.99 7.31
N LEU A 74 6.80 -13.73 6.24
CA LEU A 74 8.13 -13.18 6.33
C LEU A 74 8.07 -11.67 6.54
N PRO A 75 9.02 -11.08 7.29
CA PRO A 75 9.06 -9.64 7.49
C PRO A 75 9.20 -8.89 6.17
N VAL A 76 8.55 -7.73 6.10
CA VAL A 76 8.69 -6.75 5.01
C VAL A 76 8.93 -5.37 5.62
N ALA A 77 9.49 -4.44 4.83
CA ALA A 77 9.69 -3.07 5.28
C ALA A 77 8.40 -2.44 5.84
N GLY A 78 8.54 -1.84 7.02
CA GLY A 78 7.47 -1.29 7.84
C GLY A 78 6.91 -2.25 8.91
N ASP A 79 7.30 -3.53 8.89
CA ASP A 79 6.90 -4.46 9.95
C ASP A 79 7.50 -4.10 11.31
N TRP A 80 6.70 -4.36 12.34
CA TRP A 80 7.15 -4.40 13.71
C TRP A 80 7.53 -5.85 14.05
N VAL A 81 8.69 -6.04 14.66
CA VAL A 81 9.25 -7.35 14.95
C VAL A 81 9.71 -7.47 16.40
N LEU A 82 9.60 -8.68 16.93
CA LEU A 82 10.23 -9.09 18.18
C LEU A 82 11.60 -9.66 17.85
N VAL A 83 12.64 -9.06 18.44
CA VAL A 83 14.02 -9.47 18.26
C VAL A 83 14.72 -9.76 19.58
N THR A 84 15.80 -10.52 19.55
CA THR A 84 16.78 -10.62 20.64
C THR A 84 18.14 -10.22 20.13
N LYS A 85 18.95 -9.60 21.00
CA LYS A 85 20.32 -9.23 20.64
C LYS A 85 21.18 -10.49 20.46
N LEU A 86 21.90 -10.56 19.35
CA LEU A 86 22.86 -11.63 19.08
C LEU A 86 24.28 -11.18 19.47
N SER A 87 24.76 -10.12 18.84
CA SER A 87 26.08 -9.53 19.07
C SER A 87 26.17 -8.13 18.48
N GLY A 88 26.80 -7.18 19.18
CA GLY A 88 27.00 -5.83 18.64
C GLY A 88 25.68 -5.16 18.23
N GLU A 89 25.52 -4.90 16.93
CA GLU A 89 24.31 -4.34 16.30
C GLU A 89 23.48 -5.40 15.55
N GLU A 90 23.77 -6.68 15.77
CA GLU A 90 23.09 -7.81 15.13
C GLU A 90 22.00 -8.40 16.05
N TYR A 91 20.87 -8.72 15.44
CA TYR A 91 19.65 -9.17 16.11
C TYR A 91 19.06 -10.41 15.41
N LEU A 92 18.44 -11.28 16.22
CA LEU A 92 17.65 -12.41 15.74
C LEU A 92 16.17 -12.05 15.73
N ILE A 93 15.51 -12.18 14.58
CA ILE A 93 14.08 -11.93 14.39
C ILE A 93 13.31 -13.21 14.69
N HIS A 94 12.53 -13.16 15.77
CA HIS A 94 11.71 -14.28 16.22
C HIS A 94 10.30 -14.23 15.64
N LYS A 95 9.71 -13.03 15.58
CA LYS A 95 8.30 -12.89 15.20
C LYS A 95 7.99 -11.54 14.56
N VAL A 96 7.14 -11.55 13.55
CA VAL A 96 6.45 -10.36 13.02
C VAL A 96 5.17 -10.13 13.83
N LEU A 97 4.99 -8.92 14.36
CA LEU A 97 3.78 -8.54 15.08
C LEU A 97 2.59 -8.41 14.12
N PRO A 98 1.33 -8.48 14.61
CA PRO A 98 0.14 -8.38 13.76
C PRO A 98 0.15 -7.12 12.89
N ARG A 99 0.02 -7.26 11.57
CA ARG A 99 0.08 -6.12 10.65
C ARG A 99 -1.22 -5.33 10.67
N ARG A 100 -1.15 -4.01 10.82
CA ARG A 100 -2.32 -3.11 10.77
C ARG A 100 -2.69 -2.71 9.35
N SER A 101 -1.70 -2.64 8.46
CA SER A 101 -1.87 -2.57 7.02
C SER A 101 -0.83 -3.43 6.31
N LEU A 102 -1.13 -3.90 5.11
CA LEU A 102 -0.23 -4.77 4.33
C LEU A 102 -0.53 -4.62 2.84
N LEU A 103 0.39 -4.01 2.09
CA LEU A 103 0.26 -3.91 0.63
C LEU A 103 0.90 -5.14 -0.01
N VAL A 104 0.13 -5.90 -0.79
CA VAL A 104 0.61 -7.09 -1.50
C VAL A 104 0.34 -6.93 -2.99
N ARG A 105 1.31 -7.37 -3.78
CA ARG A 105 1.11 -7.60 -5.21
C ARG A 105 1.29 -9.06 -5.55
N LYS A 106 0.94 -9.40 -6.78
CA LYS A 106 1.24 -10.69 -7.36
C LYS A 106 2.66 -10.70 -7.95
N THR A 107 3.39 -11.81 -7.76
CA THR A 107 4.70 -12.04 -8.38
C THR A 107 4.66 -11.99 -9.91
N LYS A 108 5.77 -11.60 -10.53
CA LYS A 108 5.97 -11.72 -11.98
C LYS A 108 6.38 -13.17 -12.30
N GLY A 109 5.58 -13.90 -13.08
CA GLY A 109 5.91 -15.26 -13.52
C GLY A 109 4.67 -16.16 -13.68
N GLU A 110 4.92 -17.42 -14.03
CA GLU A 110 3.87 -18.45 -14.21
C GLU A 110 3.25 -18.88 -12.87
N THR A 111 4.02 -18.84 -11.77
CA THR A 111 3.52 -19.13 -10.43
C THR A 111 2.93 -17.89 -9.77
N LEU A 112 1.66 -18.03 -9.38
CA LEU A 112 0.86 -17.00 -8.73
C LEU A 112 1.19 -16.98 -7.23
N LYS A 113 2.18 -16.20 -6.81
CA LYS A 113 2.51 -16.05 -5.38
C LYS A 113 2.28 -14.60 -4.91
N PRO A 114 1.91 -14.40 -3.64
CA PRO A 114 1.91 -13.07 -3.05
C PRO A 114 3.34 -12.56 -2.90
N ASP A 115 3.51 -11.26 -3.14
CA ASP A 115 4.74 -10.50 -2.96
C ASP A 115 4.41 -9.27 -2.11
N PRO A 116 4.56 -9.37 -0.78
CA PRO A 116 4.45 -8.23 0.13
C PRO A 116 5.35 -7.08 -0.31
N ILE A 117 4.79 -5.87 -0.34
CA ILE A 117 5.52 -4.66 -0.71
C ILE A 117 5.97 -3.91 0.54
N CYS A 118 5.04 -3.71 1.46
CA CYS A 118 5.24 -2.98 2.70
C CYS A 118 4.10 -3.25 3.69
N ALA A 119 4.35 -3.02 4.97
CA ALA A 119 3.38 -3.21 6.04
C ALA A 119 3.34 -1.99 6.97
N ASN A 120 2.22 -1.81 7.69
CA ASN A 120 2.01 -0.71 8.65
C ASN A 120 2.31 0.68 8.05
N MET A 121 1.81 0.91 6.84
CA MET A 121 1.72 2.24 6.23
C MET A 121 0.40 2.89 6.65
N ASP A 122 0.45 4.14 7.07
CA ASP A 122 -0.76 4.96 7.28
C ASP A 122 -1.35 5.37 5.94
N ARG A 123 -0.45 5.79 5.04
CA ARG A 123 -0.80 6.34 3.72
C ARG A 123 0.05 5.75 2.62
N ILE A 124 -0.56 5.59 1.46
CA ILE A 124 0.15 5.21 0.24
C ILE A 124 -0.08 6.31 -0.80
N PHE A 125 1.02 6.97 -1.19
CA PHE A 125 0.99 7.98 -2.24
C PHE A 125 1.14 7.30 -3.59
N LEU A 126 0.07 7.34 -4.37
CA LEU A 126 0.03 6.87 -5.73
C LEU A 126 0.46 8.00 -6.67
N LEU A 127 1.73 7.99 -7.06
CA LEU A 127 2.32 8.95 -7.95
C LEU A 127 2.00 8.60 -9.40
N HIS A 128 1.53 9.61 -10.13
CA HIS A 128 1.17 9.49 -11.54
C HIS A 128 1.65 10.71 -12.32
N GLY A 129 2.28 10.50 -13.46
CA GLY A 129 2.91 11.58 -14.22
C GLY A 129 1.90 12.26 -15.12
N LEU A 130 1.95 13.59 -15.19
CA LEU A 130 1.17 14.37 -16.16
C LEU A 130 1.80 14.37 -17.57
N ASP A 131 2.74 13.46 -17.84
CA ASP A 131 3.39 13.33 -19.14
C ASP A 131 2.59 12.44 -20.10
N GLY A 132 3.21 11.99 -21.19
CA GLY A 132 2.55 11.20 -22.23
C GLY A 132 1.98 9.85 -21.79
N ASP A 133 2.23 9.38 -20.56
CA ASP A 133 1.64 8.15 -20.01
C ASP A 133 0.45 8.41 -19.07
N PHE A 134 -0.17 9.59 -19.16
CA PHE A 134 -1.32 9.96 -18.35
C PHE A 134 -2.55 9.08 -18.63
N GLN A 135 -2.73 8.02 -17.86
CA GLN A 135 -3.87 7.10 -17.93
C GLN A 135 -4.59 7.01 -16.58
N PRO A 136 -5.60 7.87 -16.32
CA PRO A 136 -6.34 7.91 -15.04
C PRO A 136 -6.92 6.56 -14.62
N ARG A 137 -7.33 5.72 -15.58
CA ARG A 137 -7.90 4.39 -15.28
C ARG A 137 -6.89 3.39 -14.71
N ARG A 138 -5.58 3.61 -14.88
CA ARG A 138 -4.55 2.80 -14.19
C ARG A 138 -4.56 3.04 -12.68
N LEU A 139 -5.06 4.19 -12.24
CA LEU A 139 -5.19 4.51 -10.82
C LEU A 139 -6.21 3.61 -10.15
N GLU A 140 -7.38 3.42 -10.77
CA GLU A 140 -8.50 2.64 -10.23
C GLU A 140 -8.07 1.24 -9.80
N ARG A 141 -7.30 0.56 -10.65
CA ARG A 141 -6.74 -0.77 -10.34
C ARG A 141 -5.85 -0.75 -9.10
N THR A 142 -4.96 0.24 -9.02
CA THR A 142 -3.99 0.34 -7.92
C THR A 142 -4.67 0.76 -6.63
N LEU A 143 -5.71 1.60 -6.72
CA LEU A 143 -6.52 2.05 -5.58
C LEU A 143 -7.23 0.88 -4.90
N ILE A 144 -7.73 -0.11 -5.65
CA ILE A 144 -8.31 -1.33 -5.06
C ILE A 144 -7.31 -1.97 -4.08
N GLN A 145 -6.05 -2.13 -4.48
CA GLN A 145 -5.03 -2.77 -3.64
C GLN A 145 -4.62 -1.91 -2.46
N ILE A 146 -4.58 -0.59 -2.64
CA ILE A 146 -4.27 0.33 -1.55
C ILE A 146 -5.38 0.28 -0.49
N TRP A 147 -6.66 0.38 -0.89
CA TRP A 147 -7.78 0.28 0.05
C TRP A 147 -7.84 -1.08 0.74
N GLU A 148 -7.60 -2.15 -0.03
CA GLU A 148 -7.51 -3.50 0.51
C GLU A 148 -6.41 -3.63 1.57
N SER A 149 -5.26 -2.97 1.36
CA SER A 149 -4.14 -2.95 2.32
C SER A 149 -4.47 -2.28 3.66
N LYS A 150 -5.60 -1.58 3.78
CA LYS A 150 -6.02 -0.71 4.91
C LYS A 150 -5.26 0.60 5.07
N ALA A 151 -4.25 0.87 4.24
CA ALA A 151 -3.65 2.20 4.16
C ALA A 151 -4.56 3.16 3.37
N THR A 152 -4.51 4.45 3.71
CA THR A 152 -5.30 5.48 3.01
C THR A 152 -4.56 5.93 1.73
N PRO A 153 -5.16 5.85 0.54
CA PRO A 153 -4.55 6.35 -0.68
C PRO A 153 -4.50 7.88 -0.72
N VAL A 154 -3.44 8.42 -1.31
CA VAL A 154 -3.34 9.82 -1.73
C VAL A 154 -2.80 9.82 -3.16
N VAL A 155 -3.48 10.49 -4.09
CA VAL A 155 -3.00 10.57 -5.49
C VAL A 155 -2.16 11.83 -5.66
N VAL A 156 -0.96 11.68 -6.22
CA VAL A 156 -0.05 12.80 -6.50
C VAL A 156 0.28 12.83 -7.99
N LEU A 157 -0.19 13.88 -8.66
CA LEU A 157 0.07 14.14 -10.06
C LEU A 157 1.39 14.90 -10.20
N THR A 158 2.45 14.21 -10.62
CA THR A 158 3.79 14.80 -10.77
C THR A 158 3.97 15.45 -12.14
N LYS A 159 5.04 16.24 -12.29
CA LYS A 159 5.42 16.93 -13.54
C LYS A 159 4.41 18.00 -13.95
N LYS A 160 3.81 18.68 -12.97
CA LYS A 160 2.90 19.83 -13.17
C LYS A 160 3.52 20.92 -14.06
N ASP A 161 4.84 21.09 -13.99
CA ASP A 161 5.61 22.06 -14.78
C ASP A 161 5.43 21.93 -16.30
N LEU A 162 5.05 20.75 -16.82
CA LEU A 162 4.74 20.54 -18.24
C LEU A 162 3.53 21.37 -18.73
N TYR A 163 2.75 21.94 -17.81
CA TYR A 163 1.53 22.72 -18.09
C TYR A 163 1.64 24.16 -17.59
N SER A 164 2.86 24.68 -17.42
CA SER A 164 3.10 26.04 -16.93
C SER A 164 2.31 27.12 -17.71
N ASP A 165 2.18 26.97 -19.03
CA ASP A 165 1.44 27.90 -19.90
C ASP A 165 0.05 27.38 -20.30
N ARG A 166 -0.42 26.29 -19.67
CA ARG A 166 -1.63 25.54 -20.03
C ARG A 166 -2.44 25.17 -18.79
N GLU A 167 -2.70 26.15 -17.93
CA GLU A 167 -3.38 25.95 -16.65
C GLU A 167 -4.77 25.33 -16.80
N GLU A 168 -5.53 25.68 -17.85
CA GLU A 168 -6.85 25.09 -18.09
C GLU A 168 -6.75 23.59 -18.37
N GLU A 169 -5.81 23.18 -19.23
CA GLU A 169 -5.58 21.76 -19.54
C GLU A 169 -5.15 20.98 -18.28
N LEU A 170 -4.35 21.61 -17.41
CA LEU A 170 -3.98 21.03 -16.12
C LEU A 170 -5.20 20.84 -15.21
N ARG A 171 -6.06 21.86 -15.09
CA ARG A 171 -7.30 21.78 -14.29
C ARG A 171 -8.21 20.66 -14.77
N GLU A 172 -8.41 20.56 -16.08
CA GLU A 172 -9.20 19.47 -16.69
C GLU A 172 -8.62 18.10 -16.35
N LYS A 173 -7.30 17.91 -16.44
CA LYS A 173 -6.65 16.63 -16.10
C LYS A 173 -6.79 16.27 -14.63
N ILE A 174 -6.61 17.24 -13.72
CA ILE A 174 -6.83 17.03 -12.29
C ILE A 174 -8.28 16.61 -12.03
N GLU A 175 -9.25 17.28 -12.67
CA GLU A 175 -10.67 16.98 -12.50
C GLU A 175 -11.04 15.59 -13.04
N ILE A 176 -10.47 15.17 -14.17
CA ILE A 176 -10.63 13.81 -14.68
C ILE A 176 -10.16 12.77 -13.65
N VAL A 177 -9.02 13.03 -12.98
CA VAL A 177 -8.49 12.12 -11.95
C VAL A 177 -9.40 12.10 -10.73
N ARG A 178 -9.83 13.27 -10.22
CA ARG A 178 -10.76 13.37 -9.08
C ARG A 178 -12.05 12.59 -9.33
N LYS A 179 -12.62 12.71 -10.53
CA LYS A 179 -13.80 11.92 -10.93
C LYS A 179 -13.54 10.42 -11.03
N SER A 180 -12.29 10.01 -11.26
CA SER A 180 -11.90 8.59 -11.35
C SER A 180 -11.58 7.96 -9.98
N CYS A 181 -11.44 8.76 -8.93
CA CYS A 181 -11.16 8.29 -7.56
C CYS A 181 -11.91 9.11 -6.51
N PRO A 182 -13.25 9.07 -6.50
CA PRO A 182 -14.05 9.78 -5.50
C PRO A 182 -13.65 9.36 -4.08
N GLY A 183 -13.59 10.34 -3.17
CA GLY A 183 -13.16 10.11 -1.78
C GLY A 183 -11.65 10.01 -1.57
N VAL A 184 -10.83 10.10 -2.63
CA VAL A 184 -9.37 10.11 -2.54
C VAL A 184 -8.84 11.54 -2.73
N GLU A 185 -7.92 11.96 -1.87
CA GLU A 185 -7.26 13.27 -1.99
C GLU A 185 -6.33 13.29 -3.21
N VAL A 186 -6.44 14.33 -4.06
CA VAL A 186 -5.66 14.48 -5.30
C VAL A 186 -4.90 15.79 -5.27
N PHE A 187 -3.57 15.70 -5.33
CA PHE A 187 -2.63 16.81 -5.37
C PHE A 187 -1.87 16.83 -6.69
N SER A 188 -1.33 17.99 -7.06
CA SER A 188 -0.46 18.14 -8.23
C SER A 188 0.81 18.87 -7.85
N VAL A 189 1.96 18.32 -8.23
CA VAL A 189 3.28 18.83 -7.83
C VAL A 189 4.23 18.95 -9.01
N SER A 190 5.15 19.91 -8.91
CA SER A 190 6.36 19.92 -9.72
C SER A 190 7.57 19.69 -8.83
N ASN A 191 8.20 18.52 -8.96
CA ASN A 191 9.47 18.27 -8.30
C ASN A 191 10.59 19.20 -8.82
N HIS A 192 10.52 19.61 -10.08
CA HIS A 192 11.54 20.47 -10.69
C HIS A 192 11.44 21.91 -10.19
N LYS A 193 10.22 22.45 -10.14
CA LYS A 193 9.96 23.82 -9.67
C LYS A 193 9.70 23.92 -8.16
N GLN A 194 9.61 22.79 -7.47
CA GLN A 194 9.23 22.69 -6.06
C GLN A 194 7.88 23.34 -5.74
N GLU A 195 6.91 23.15 -6.62
CA GLU A 195 5.57 23.72 -6.48
C GLU A 195 4.56 22.67 -5.96
N GLY A 196 3.70 23.06 -5.01
CA GLY A 196 2.59 22.25 -4.51
C GLY A 196 3.00 21.19 -3.48
N LEU A 197 4.23 21.27 -2.97
CA LEU A 197 4.74 20.36 -1.94
C LEU A 197 4.18 20.69 -0.56
N GLU A 198 3.89 21.97 -0.31
CA GLU A 198 3.42 22.49 0.98
C GLU A 198 2.11 21.82 1.41
N GLU A 199 1.22 21.55 0.45
CA GLU A 199 -0.06 20.86 0.70
C GLU A 199 0.15 19.40 1.15
N LEU A 200 1.29 18.77 0.80
CA LEU A 200 1.59 17.39 1.16
C LEU A 200 2.28 17.26 2.53
N GLU A 201 2.92 18.31 3.02
CA GLU A 201 3.65 18.31 4.30
C GLU A 201 2.76 17.91 5.48
N MET A 202 1.46 18.20 5.41
CA MET A 202 0.50 17.83 6.46
C MET A 202 0.41 16.32 6.72
N PHE A 203 0.82 15.48 5.75
CA PHE A 203 0.83 14.04 5.88
C PHE A 203 2.13 13.48 6.48
N TRP A 204 3.22 14.24 6.44
CA TRP A 204 4.55 13.78 6.86
C TRP A 204 4.94 14.40 8.19
N LYS A 205 4.11 14.15 9.21
CA LYS A 205 4.36 14.54 10.60
C LYS A 205 5.02 13.41 11.39
N ASP A 206 5.60 13.74 12.53
CA ASP A 206 6.24 12.75 13.40
C ASP A 206 5.33 11.54 13.67
N GLY A 207 5.93 10.35 13.60
CA GLY A 207 5.24 9.08 13.74
C GLY A 207 4.45 8.60 12.51
N SER A 208 4.19 9.45 11.51
CA SER A 208 3.49 9.01 10.30
C SER A 208 4.38 8.14 9.43
N THR A 209 3.78 7.17 8.75
CA THR A 209 4.50 6.31 7.80
C THR A 209 3.77 6.26 6.47
N SER A 210 4.50 6.55 5.41
CA SER A 210 4.01 6.62 4.05
C SER A 210 4.82 5.74 3.10
N ALA A 211 4.19 5.26 2.02
CA ALA A 211 4.92 4.63 0.92
C ALA A 211 4.63 5.33 -0.41
N PHE A 212 5.63 5.41 -1.27
CA PHE A 212 5.49 5.93 -2.64
C PHE A 212 5.33 4.78 -3.63
N ILE A 213 4.24 4.81 -4.40
CA ILE A 213 3.87 3.80 -5.40
C ILE A 213 3.63 4.50 -6.73
N GLY A 214 4.04 3.87 -7.83
CA GLY A 214 3.78 4.40 -9.18
C GLY A 214 4.76 3.84 -10.20
N SER A 215 4.49 4.13 -11.48
CA SER A 215 5.31 3.70 -12.60
C SER A 215 6.77 4.15 -12.48
N SER A 216 7.67 3.46 -13.17
CA SER A 216 9.06 3.93 -13.30
C SER A 216 9.09 5.29 -14.01
N GLY A 217 9.99 6.20 -13.61
CA GLY A 217 10.13 7.52 -14.22
C GLY A 217 9.04 8.55 -13.86
N VAL A 218 8.11 8.20 -12.98
CA VAL A 218 7.03 9.11 -12.54
C VAL A 218 7.52 10.22 -11.59
N GLY A 219 8.71 10.05 -10.99
CA GLY A 219 9.28 11.05 -10.07
C GLY A 219 9.23 10.69 -8.58
N LYS A 220 9.04 9.41 -8.20
CA LYS A 220 9.10 8.95 -6.80
C LYS A 220 10.40 9.31 -6.10
N SER A 221 11.53 8.86 -6.65
CA SER A 221 12.84 9.14 -6.05
C SER A 221 13.22 10.63 -6.12
N SER A 222 12.74 11.36 -7.14
CA SER A 222 12.89 12.81 -7.20
C SER A 222 12.12 13.51 -6.07
N LEU A 223 10.89 13.09 -5.80
CA LEU A 223 10.09 13.62 -4.68
C LEU A 223 10.76 13.25 -3.34
N LEU A 224 11.17 12.00 -3.16
CA LEU A 224 11.88 11.56 -1.96
C LEU A 224 13.12 12.41 -1.66
N ASN A 225 13.98 12.63 -2.67
CA ASN A 225 15.19 13.44 -2.50
C ASN A 225 14.88 14.89 -2.11
N LEU A 226 13.76 15.46 -2.58
CA LEU A 226 13.34 16.80 -2.15
C LEU A 226 12.94 16.82 -0.68
N LEU A 227 12.22 15.78 -0.22
CA LEU A 227 11.73 15.71 1.15
C LEU A 227 12.84 15.47 2.17
N ILE A 228 13.88 14.73 1.81
CA ILE A 228 15.02 14.51 2.71
C ILE A 228 16.03 15.67 2.64
N GLY A 229 15.93 16.57 1.64
CA GLY A 229 16.88 17.66 1.46
C GLY A 229 18.26 17.24 0.94
N GLU A 230 18.46 15.95 0.65
CA GLU A 230 19.72 15.38 0.17
C GLU A 230 19.51 14.49 -1.07
N LYS A 231 20.55 14.39 -1.92
CA LYS A 231 20.57 13.46 -3.06
C LYS A 231 20.95 12.05 -2.59
N ILE A 232 20.09 11.42 -1.81
CA ILE A 232 20.35 10.07 -1.26
C ILE A 232 20.27 8.98 -2.33
N ARG A 233 19.39 9.14 -3.33
CA ARG A 233 19.37 8.28 -4.52
C ARG A 233 19.77 9.04 -5.77
N SER A 234 20.80 8.56 -6.46
CA SER A 234 21.09 9.02 -7.82
C SER A 234 19.89 8.64 -8.72
N VAL A 235 19.37 9.61 -9.49
CA VAL A 235 18.23 9.39 -10.40
C VAL A 235 18.54 8.33 -11.49
N ASN A 236 19.82 7.97 -11.65
CA ASN A 236 20.35 7.18 -12.76
C ASN A 236 20.65 5.70 -12.44
N GLU A 237 20.76 5.27 -11.17
CA GLU A 237 21.10 3.87 -10.84
C GLU A 237 20.01 2.84 -11.20
N VAL A 238 18.80 3.29 -11.54
CA VAL A 238 17.71 2.42 -12.01
C VAL A 238 17.99 1.87 -13.43
N ARG A 239 19.00 2.38 -14.15
CA ARG A 239 19.17 2.07 -15.59
C ARG A 239 20.17 0.97 -15.93
N GLU A 240 21.12 0.60 -15.06
CA GLU A 240 22.18 -0.35 -15.48
C GLU A 240 22.03 -1.78 -14.94
N SER A 241 21.37 -2.01 -13.81
CA SER A 241 21.27 -3.36 -13.22
C SER A 241 20.17 -4.25 -13.79
N ASP A 242 19.27 -3.72 -14.62
CA ASP A 242 18.09 -4.45 -15.15
C ASP A 242 18.40 -5.36 -16.37
N SER A 243 19.69 -5.50 -16.74
CA SER A 243 20.07 -6.07 -18.04
C SER A 243 20.46 -7.56 -18.04
N LYS A 244 20.51 -8.26 -16.89
CA LYS A 244 20.76 -9.72 -16.88
C LYS A 244 19.92 -10.44 -15.82
N GLY A 245 18.99 -11.26 -16.31
CA GLY A 245 18.10 -12.06 -15.48
C GLY A 245 18.85 -13.02 -14.56
N ARG A 246 18.70 -12.80 -13.25
CA ARG A 246 18.60 -13.80 -12.17
C ARG A 246 18.31 -13.04 -10.88
N HIS A 247 17.09 -13.19 -10.35
CA HIS A 247 16.60 -12.65 -9.07
C HIS A 247 16.97 -11.19 -8.78
N THR A 248 16.12 -10.26 -9.24
CA THR A 248 16.25 -8.82 -8.97
C THR A 248 15.98 -8.54 -7.48
N THR A 249 17.02 -8.53 -6.64
CA THR A 249 16.93 -8.04 -5.25
C THR A 249 16.70 -6.53 -5.32
N THR A 250 15.43 -6.14 -5.32
CA THR A 250 15.03 -4.75 -5.36
C THR A 250 15.05 -4.24 -3.93
N ASN A 251 16.17 -3.66 -3.49
CA ASN A 251 16.29 -3.22 -2.11
C ASN A 251 15.20 -2.19 -1.77
N ARG A 252 14.43 -2.45 -0.72
CA ARG A 252 13.36 -1.59 -0.21
C ARG A 252 13.88 -0.91 1.05
N TRP A 253 13.77 0.40 1.11
CA TRP A 253 14.31 1.22 2.20
C TRP A 253 13.28 2.22 2.66
N MET A 254 13.24 2.42 3.97
CA MET A 254 12.52 3.47 4.63
C MET A 254 13.49 4.59 4.99
N PHE A 255 13.06 5.82 4.76
CA PHE A 255 13.83 7.01 5.04
C PHE A 255 13.08 7.84 6.07
N ARG A 256 13.80 8.28 7.11
CA ARG A 256 13.26 9.19 8.11
C ARG A 256 13.45 10.61 7.63
N LEU A 257 12.38 11.40 7.66
CA LEU A 257 12.44 12.84 7.40
C LEU A 257 12.81 13.59 8.67
N ASP A 258 13.24 14.85 8.53
CA ASP A 258 13.49 15.76 9.66
C ASP A 258 12.25 15.96 10.54
N SER A 259 11.06 15.85 9.95
CA SER A 259 9.79 15.89 10.68
C SER A 259 9.54 14.68 11.57
N GLY A 260 10.36 13.63 11.49
CA GLY A 260 10.19 12.34 12.17
C GLY A 260 9.33 11.33 11.40
N ALA A 261 8.72 11.73 10.28
CA ALA A 261 7.93 10.85 9.42
C ALA A 261 8.82 9.82 8.70
N TRP A 262 8.24 8.67 8.37
CA TRP A 262 8.90 7.61 7.60
C TRP A 262 8.33 7.52 6.19
N ILE A 263 9.21 7.47 5.20
CA ILE A 263 8.85 7.25 3.80
C ILE A 263 9.53 6.02 3.25
N LEU A 264 8.73 5.08 2.77
CA LEU A 264 9.19 3.92 2.02
C LEU A 264 9.19 4.22 0.52
N ASP A 265 10.36 4.18 -0.11
CA ASP A 265 10.47 4.26 -1.57
C ASP A 265 10.43 2.87 -2.18
N THR A 266 9.41 2.61 -2.99
CA THR A 266 9.34 1.37 -3.76
C THR A 266 10.07 1.55 -5.10
N PRO A 267 10.92 0.59 -5.50
CA PRO A 267 11.46 0.58 -6.86
C PRO A 267 10.31 0.61 -7.87
N GLY A 268 10.52 1.34 -8.98
CA GLY A 268 9.50 1.60 -9.99
C GLY A 268 8.72 0.35 -10.36
N MET A 269 7.47 0.27 -9.94
CA MET A 269 6.67 -0.91 -10.18
C MET A 269 6.10 -0.85 -11.59
N ARG A 270 6.40 -1.87 -12.40
CA ARG A 270 5.59 -2.17 -13.58
C ARG A 270 4.20 -2.62 -13.10
N GLU A 271 3.18 -2.43 -13.94
CA GLU A 271 1.76 -2.64 -13.65
C GLU A 271 1.51 -3.73 -12.59
N ILE A 272 0.97 -3.31 -11.44
CA ILE A 272 0.76 -4.21 -10.31
C ILE A 272 -0.32 -5.20 -10.72
N GLN A 273 0.00 -6.50 -10.77
CA GLN A 273 -1.02 -7.50 -10.95
C GLN A 273 -1.82 -7.65 -9.65
N LEU A 274 -3.16 -7.60 -9.75
CA LEU A 274 -4.06 -7.68 -8.60
C LEU A 274 -3.86 -9.01 -7.87
N TRP A 275 -3.26 -8.94 -6.67
CA TRP A 275 -3.43 -9.96 -5.66
C TRP A 275 -4.50 -9.46 -4.69
N SER A 276 -5.77 -9.66 -5.07
CA SER A 276 -6.88 -9.06 -4.36
C SER A 276 -8.01 -10.06 -4.09
N ASP A 277 -8.67 -9.96 -2.94
CA ASP A 277 -9.93 -10.65 -2.64
C ASP A 277 -11.17 -9.82 -3.01
N GLY A 278 -10.97 -8.61 -3.55
CA GLY A 278 -12.02 -7.69 -3.96
C GLY A 278 -12.54 -6.78 -2.85
N SER A 279 -12.01 -6.86 -1.62
CA SER A 279 -12.51 -6.04 -0.51
C SER A 279 -12.27 -4.54 -0.66
N GLY A 280 -11.40 -4.11 -1.59
CA GLY A 280 -11.15 -2.69 -1.90
C GLY A 280 -11.98 -2.15 -3.07
N LEU A 281 -12.88 -2.96 -3.65
CA LEU A 281 -13.67 -2.59 -4.82
C LEU A 281 -14.75 -1.56 -4.48
N GLU A 282 -15.35 -1.68 -3.30
CA GLU A 282 -16.39 -0.76 -2.81
C GLU A 282 -15.81 0.64 -2.56
N GLU A 283 -14.67 0.73 -1.86
CA GLU A 283 -13.97 1.98 -1.59
C GLU A 283 -13.39 2.61 -2.87
N THR A 284 -13.13 1.81 -3.90
CA THR A 284 -12.68 2.34 -5.19
C THR A 284 -13.84 2.88 -6.02
N PHE A 285 -15.04 2.28 -5.95
CA PHE A 285 -16.21 2.64 -6.74
C PHE A 285 -17.44 2.96 -5.86
N PRO A 286 -17.32 3.85 -4.86
CA PRO A 286 -18.37 4.09 -3.88
C PRO A 286 -19.70 4.49 -4.55
N GLU A 287 -19.64 5.30 -5.61
CA GLU A 287 -20.80 5.77 -6.36
C GLU A 287 -21.62 4.62 -6.98
N ILE A 288 -20.98 3.51 -7.35
CA ILE A 288 -21.64 2.33 -7.91
C ILE A 288 -22.34 1.55 -6.79
N PHE A 289 -21.69 1.40 -5.64
CA PHE A 289 -22.25 0.66 -4.51
C PHE A 289 -23.40 1.44 -3.85
N GLU A 290 -23.28 2.76 -3.75
CA GLU A 290 -24.37 3.64 -3.32
C GLU A 290 -25.59 3.49 -4.26
N ALA A 291 -25.40 3.60 -5.58
CA ALA A 291 -26.48 3.43 -6.54
C ALA A 291 -27.02 1.98 -6.60
N ALA A 292 -26.21 0.99 -6.22
CA ALA A 292 -26.65 -0.41 -6.15
C ALA A 292 -27.64 -0.65 -5.01
N SER A 293 -27.64 0.18 -3.96
CA SER A 293 -28.63 0.10 -2.86
C SER A 293 -30.07 0.37 -3.31
N ASP A 294 -30.23 1.10 -4.42
CA ASP A 294 -31.53 1.38 -5.06
C ASP A 294 -31.93 0.29 -6.08
N CYS A 295 -31.16 -0.80 -6.21
CA CYS A 295 -31.54 -1.90 -7.07
C CYS A 295 -32.75 -2.66 -6.49
N ARG A 296 -33.71 -2.99 -7.36
CA ARG A 296 -34.82 -3.88 -6.99
C ARG A 296 -34.38 -5.26 -6.51
N PHE A 297 -33.30 -5.78 -7.08
CA PHE A 297 -32.76 -7.12 -6.78
C PHE A 297 -31.45 -7.02 -6.00
N GLN A 298 -31.28 -7.87 -4.99
CA GLN A 298 -30.08 -7.91 -4.15
C GLN A 298 -28.85 -8.47 -4.88
N ASP A 299 -29.06 -9.33 -5.88
CA ASP A 299 -28.04 -10.00 -6.69
C ASP A 299 -27.91 -9.38 -8.09
N CYS A 300 -28.33 -8.13 -8.26
CA CYS A 300 -28.28 -7.40 -9.52
C CYS A 300 -26.85 -7.35 -10.09
N SER A 301 -26.64 -7.85 -11.31
CA SER A 301 -25.38 -7.74 -12.03
C SER A 301 -25.16 -6.36 -12.65
N HIS A 302 -26.19 -5.53 -12.66
CA HIS A 302 -26.27 -4.20 -13.27
C HIS A 302 -26.17 -4.19 -14.80
N ILE A 303 -26.32 -5.34 -15.46
CA ILE A 303 -26.12 -5.49 -16.91
C ILE A 303 -27.45 -5.47 -17.65
N SER A 304 -28.37 -6.37 -17.32
CA SER A 304 -29.63 -6.56 -18.07
C SER A 304 -30.88 -6.40 -17.20
N GLU A 305 -30.71 -6.28 -15.89
CA GLU A 305 -31.82 -6.22 -14.95
C GLU A 305 -32.69 -4.98 -15.15
N PRO A 306 -34.03 -5.13 -15.05
CA PRO A 306 -34.95 -4.00 -14.93
C PRO A 306 -34.84 -3.34 -13.55
N ASP A 307 -35.23 -2.07 -13.45
CA ASP A 307 -35.23 -1.30 -12.19
C ASP A 307 -33.88 -1.32 -11.45
N CYS A 308 -32.78 -1.21 -12.21
CA CYS A 308 -31.43 -1.17 -11.67
C CYS A 308 -31.02 0.27 -11.32
N GLY A 309 -30.78 0.54 -10.03
CA GLY A 309 -30.35 1.85 -9.54
C GLY A 309 -29.05 2.36 -10.19
N VAL A 310 -28.10 1.46 -10.45
CA VAL A 310 -26.85 1.80 -11.17
C VAL A 310 -27.13 2.26 -12.60
N LYS A 311 -28.00 1.58 -13.35
CA LYS A 311 -28.36 2.02 -14.71
C LYS A 311 -29.10 3.35 -14.70
N PHE A 312 -29.97 3.55 -13.72
CA PHE A 312 -30.67 4.81 -13.54
C PHE A 312 -29.67 5.95 -13.26
N ALA A 313 -28.68 5.73 -12.40
CA ALA A 313 -27.62 6.68 -12.13
C ALA A 313 -26.75 6.98 -13.37
N ILE A 314 -26.50 5.98 -14.22
CA ILE A 314 -25.83 6.17 -15.51
C ILE A 314 -26.67 7.05 -16.44
N ASN A 315 -27.97 6.77 -16.57
CA ASN A 315 -28.88 7.56 -17.42
C ASN A 315 -29.01 9.02 -16.96
N LEU A 316 -28.89 9.28 -15.65
CA LEU A 316 -28.85 10.62 -15.07
C LEU A 316 -27.48 11.31 -15.17
N GLY A 317 -26.45 10.64 -15.71
CA GLY A 317 -25.10 11.16 -15.81
C GLY A 317 -24.34 11.25 -14.48
N LYS A 318 -24.86 10.63 -13.40
CA LYS A 318 -24.17 10.57 -12.09
C LYS A 318 -22.99 9.61 -12.11
N ILE A 319 -23.08 8.55 -12.91
CA ILE A 319 -21.99 7.58 -13.16
C ILE A 319 -21.70 7.59 -14.65
N SER A 320 -20.45 7.83 -15.04
CA SER A 320 -20.09 7.76 -16.46
C SER A 320 -20.08 6.32 -16.96
N GLU A 321 -20.45 6.10 -18.23
CA GLU A 321 -20.38 4.76 -18.82
C GLU A 321 -18.96 4.17 -18.76
N GLU A 322 -17.96 5.02 -18.92
CA GLU A 322 -16.55 4.64 -18.87
C GLU A 322 -16.15 4.07 -17.52
N ARG A 323 -16.62 4.72 -16.45
CA ARG A 323 -16.40 4.32 -15.07
C ARG A 323 -17.06 2.98 -14.77
N PHE A 324 -18.31 2.81 -15.18
CA PHE A 324 -19.03 1.54 -15.04
C PHE A 324 -18.37 0.40 -15.84
N LYS A 325 -17.90 0.67 -17.07
CA LYS A 325 -17.13 -0.30 -17.87
C LYS A 325 -15.84 -0.71 -17.16
N SER A 326 -15.16 0.22 -16.49
CA SER A 326 -13.96 -0.09 -15.72
C SER A 326 -14.26 -0.97 -14.50
N TYR A 327 -15.30 -0.65 -13.74
CA TYR A 327 -15.79 -1.47 -12.63
C TYR A 327 -16.07 -2.90 -13.08
N LEU A 328 -16.86 -3.09 -14.14
CA LEU A 328 -17.17 -4.43 -14.67
C LEU A 328 -15.91 -5.18 -15.12
N LYS A 329 -14.94 -4.49 -15.73
CA LYS A 329 -13.68 -5.08 -16.15
C LYS A 329 -12.88 -5.58 -14.95
N LEU A 330 -12.71 -4.76 -13.91
CA LEU A 330 -11.96 -5.09 -12.71
C LEU A 330 -12.66 -6.18 -11.88
N LYS A 331 -14.00 -6.10 -11.72
CA LYS A 331 -14.80 -7.16 -11.08
C LYS A 331 -14.60 -8.51 -11.76
N ARG A 332 -14.71 -8.56 -13.09
CA ARG A 332 -14.47 -9.79 -13.87
C ARG A 332 -13.03 -10.29 -13.75
N GLU A 333 -12.04 -9.40 -13.67
CA GLU A 333 -10.65 -9.80 -13.47
C GLU A 333 -10.43 -10.39 -12.08
N LEU A 334 -11.05 -9.85 -11.04
CA LEU A 334 -11.02 -10.38 -9.67
C LEU A 334 -11.69 -11.76 -9.60
N GLU A 335 -12.87 -11.91 -10.20
CA GLU A 335 -13.57 -13.20 -10.32
C GLU A 335 -12.74 -14.22 -11.11
N ARG A 336 -12.14 -13.79 -12.23
CA ARG A 336 -11.22 -14.65 -12.99
C ARG A 336 -9.98 -15.00 -12.21
N THR A 337 -9.41 -14.10 -11.42
CA THR A 337 -8.24 -14.43 -10.59
C THR A 337 -8.64 -15.39 -9.46
N ALA A 338 -9.88 -15.32 -8.98
CA ALA A 338 -10.43 -16.33 -8.08
C ALA A 338 -10.62 -17.69 -8.76
N ASN A 339 -10.97 -17.72 -10.07
CA ASN A 339 -11.37 -18.94 -10.80
C ASN A 339 -10.29 -19.58 -11.70
N LEU A 340 -9.43 -18.79 -12.36
CA LEU A 340 -8.40 -19.20 -13.34
C LEU A 340 -7.06 -19.53 -12.71
N SER A 341 -6.84 -19.17 -11.45
CA SER A 341 -5.62 -19.52 -10.74
C SER A 341 -5.63 -21.02 -10.49
N ALA A 342 -4.93 -21.77 -11.36
CA ALA A 342 -4.80 -23.23 -11.39
C ALA A 342 -5.54 -23.94 -10.23
N PRO A 343 -6.80 -24.35 -10.42
CA PRO A 343 -7.64 -24.92 -9.36
C PRO A 343 -7.05 -26.13 -8.63
N ASN A 344 -5.90 -26.66 -9.05
CA ASN A 344 -5.29 -27.88 -8.52
C ASN A 344 -4.04 -27.67 -7.64
N SER A 345 -3.48 -26.46 -7.48
CA SER A 345 -2.44 -26.27 -6.46
C SER A 345 -3.08 -25.90 -5.13
N VAL A 346 -3.06 -26.84 -4.19
CA VAL A 346 -3.43 -26.63 -2.78
C VAL A 346 -2.76 -25.36 -2.23
N GLU A 347 -1.49 -25.15 -2.60
CA GLU A 347 -0.66 -23.99 -2.23
C GLU A 347 -1.31 -22.62 -2.54
N PHE A 348 -1.94 -22.45 -3.72
CA PHE A 348 -2.55 -21.16 -4.07
C PHE A 348 -3.80 -20.88 -3.21
N ARG A 349 -4.62 -21.91 -2.97
CA ARG A 349 -5.82 -21.79 -2.13
C ARG A 349 -5.46 -21.47 -0.69
N GLU A 350 -4.41 -22.10 -0.16
CA GLU A 350 -3.87 -21.82 1.17
C GLU A 350 -3.37 -20.39 1.28
N GLN A 351 -2.59 -19.90 0.31
CA GLN A 351 -2.12 -18.51 0.28
C GLN A 351 -3.29 -17.50 0.22
N LYS A 352 -4.34 -17.79 -0.57
CA LYS A 352 -5.55 -16.95 -0.62
C LYS A 352 -6.37 -17.01 0.66
N ALA A 353 -6.53 -18.18 1.27
CA ALA A 353 -7.22 -18.32 2.55
C ALA A 353 -6.47 -17.56 3.66
N LYS A 354 -5.14 -17.63 3.65
CA LYS A 354 -4.27 -16.87 4.54
C LYS A 354 -4.42 -15.37 4.37
N TRP A 355 -4.42 -14.89 3.12
CA TRP A 355 -4.68 -13.49 2.80
C TRP A 355 -6.02 -12.99 3.36
N LYS A 356 -7.11 -13.76 3.15
CA LYS A 356 -8.43 -13.46 3.72
C LYS A 356 -8.42 -13.45 5.25
N SER A 357 -7.66 -14.35 5.88
CA SER A 357 -7.50 -14.40 7.33
C SER A 357 -6.80 -13.15 7.86
N ILE A 358 -5.73 -12.69 7.20
CA ILE A 358 -5.02 -11.46 7.54
C ILE A 358 -5.98 -10.27 7.48
N HIS A 359 -6.78 -10.14 6.42
CA HIS A 359 -7.77 -9.07 6.31
C HIS A 359 -8.84 -9.09 7.38
N LYS A 360 -9.35 -10.29 7.70
CA LYS A 360 -10.35 -10.44 8.75
C LYS A 360 -9.80 -9.96 10.09
N GLU A 361 -8.55 -10.31 10.40
CA GLU A 361 -7.89 -9.87 11.63
C GLU A 361 -7.60 -8.37 11.63
N GLN A 362 -7.12 -7.80 10.51
CA GLN A 362 -6.95 -6.36 10.35
C GLN A 362 -8.25 -5.58 10.61
N LYS A 363 -9.36 -6.04 10.01
CA LYS A 363 -10.68 -5.42 10.20
C LYS A 363 -11.15 -5.53 11.65
N ARG A 364 -10.93 -6.68 12.30
CA ARG A 364 -11.27 -6.88 13.72
C ARG A 364 -10.45 -5.95 14.62
N MET A 365 -9.14 -5.86 14.42
CA MET A 365 -8.26 -4.96 15.18
C MET A 365 -8.65 -3.50 15.00
N GLN A 366 -8.97 -3.08 13.78
CA GLN A 366 -9.47 -1.74 13.49
C GLN A 366 -10.75 -1.44 14.28
N GLN A 367 -11.75 -2.32 14.19
CA GLN A 367 -13.01 -2.17 14.94
C GLN A 367 -12.82 -2.13 16.45
N GLN A 368 -11.87 -2.90 16.99
CA GLN A 368 -11.54 -2.88 18.41
C GLN A 368 -10.95 -1.53 18.82
N ARG A 369 -9.95 -1.04 18.08
CA ARG A 369 -9.32 0.27 18.33
C ARG A 369 -10.33 1.41 18.25
N ASP A 370 -11.20 1.39 17.25
CA ASP A 370 -12.25 2.40 17.11
C ASP A 370 -13.19 2.39 18.34
N ARG A 371 -13.61 1.22 18.82
CA ARG A 371 -14.45 1.10 20.02
C ARG A 371 -13.77 1.59 21.29
N GLU A 372 -12.47 1.33 21.44
CA GLU A 372 -11.69 1.77 22.61
C GLU A 372 -11.43 3.28 22.59
N ARG A 373 -11.36 3.89 21.40
CA ARG A 373 -11.15 5.34 21.22
C ARG A 373 -12.39 6.19 21.51
N TYR A 374 -13.60 5.65 21.31
CA TYR A 374 -14.88 6.32 21.56
C TYR A 374 -15.51 5.96 22.93
N ARG A 375 -14.76 5.28 23.80
CA ARG A 375 -15.09 5.10 25.21
C ARG A 375 -14.36 6.14 26.04
#